data_AF-A0A6I1ZWA0-F1
#
_entry.id   AF-A0A6I1ZWA0-F1
#
_cell.length_a   1.000
_cell.length_b   1.000
_cell.length_c   1.000
_cell.angle_alpha   90.00
_cell.angle_beta   90.00
_cell.angle_gamma   90.00
#
_symmetry.space_group_name_H-M   'P 1'
#
loop_
_entity.id
_entity.type
_entity.pdbx_description
1 polymer ?
#
loop_
_entity_poly.entity_id
_entity_poly.type
_entity_poly.pdbx_seq_one_letter_code
_entity_poly.pdbx_strand_id
1 'polypeptide(L)'
;MVPINSNEAERDGILTAAKLMAVSVRTAPKTRGLDSIKTLILHEQKELEKLAATMEAVYGEDPERLAFFHRNADDVRKSAVVLLIGVTGEPKRMADPLNCGACGMDCPAMVKAKKKDQGMMRGPMCHMQSIDLGIALGSAVKTASDLNIDNRMMYSIGAAARRIKLMDADLIIGVPLSVTGKDPYFTGR
;
A
#
# COMPACT_ATOMS: atom_id res chain seq x y z
N MET A 1 -36.79 0.84 13.09
CA MET A 1 -35.48 0.27 12.73
C MET A 1 -35.56 -0.11 11.25
N VAL A 2 -34.71 0.46 10.40
CA VAL A 2 -34.68 0.13 8.97
C VAL A 2 -33.87 -1.17 8.82
N PRO A 3 -34.38 -2.21 8.12
CA PRO A 3 -33.63 -3.44 7.92
C PRO A 3 -32.41 -3.20 7.01
N ILE A 4 -31.28 -3.84 7.33
CA ILE A 4 -30.05 -3.83 6.54
C ILE A 4 -29.96 -5.17 5.79
N ASN A 5 -29.73 -5.11 4.48
CA ASN A 5 -29.55 -6.32 3.65
C ASN A 5 -28.06 -6.74 3.56
N SER A 6 -27.78 -7.93 3.04
CA SER A 6 -26.40 -8.47 2.95
C SER A 6 -25.43 -7.54 2.22
N ASN A 7 -25.83 -7.00 1.06
CA ASN A 7 -24.95 -6.16 0.24
C ASN A 7 -24.60 -4.85 0.95
N GLU A 8 -25.56 -4.27 1.68
CA GLU A 8 -25.34 -3.08 2.50
C GLU A 8 -24.41 -3.38 3.69
N ALA A 9 -24.64 -4.49 4.38
CA ALA A 9 -23.78 -4.95 5.48
C ALA A 9 -22.33 -5.23 5.03
N GLU A 10 -22.16 -5.86 3.87
CA GLU A 10 -20.85 -6.14 3.25
C GLU A 10 -20.11 -4.84 2.90
N ARG A 11 -20.80 -3.89 2.24
CA ARG A 11 -20.23 -2.60 1.85
C ARG A 11 -19.80 -1.76 3.07
N ASP A 12 -20.65 -1.66 4.08
CA ASP A 12 -20.36 -0.88 5.28
C ASP A 12 -19.30 -1.56 6.15
N GLY A 13 -19.37 -2.90 6.24
CA GLY A 13 -18.41 -3.73 6.96
C GLY A 13 -17.00 -3.62 6.39
N ILE A 14 -16.83 -3.76 5.06
CA ILE A 14 -15.51 -3.69 4.45
C ILE A 14 -14.87 -2.30 4.57
N LEU A 15 -15.68 -1.23 4.45
CA LEU A 15 -15.19 0.13 4.63
C LEU A 15 -14.78 0.39 6.08
N THR A 16 -15.53 -0.17 7.03
CA THR A 16 -15.18 -0.12 8.46
C THR A 16 -13.89 -0.89 8.74
N ALA A 17 -13.73 -2.09 8.17
CA ALA A 17 -12.52 -2.88 8.29
C ALA A 17 -11.30 -2.13 7.74
N ALA A 18 -11.41 -1.50 6.56
CA ALA A 18 -10.33 -0.69 5.99
C ALA A 18 -9.90 0.47 6.90
N LYS A 19 -10.86 1.14 7.56
CA LYS A 19 -10.60 2.18 8.55
C LYS A 19 -9.87 1.62 9.77
N LEU A 20 -10.29 0.46 10.27
CA LEU A 20 -9.63 -0.21 11.40
C LEU A 20 -8.20 -0.65 11.05
N MET A 21 -7.99 -1.19 9.84
CA MET A 21 -6.66 -1.49 9.33
C MET A 21 -5.76 -0.24 9.30
N ALA A 22 -6.28 0.90 8.85
CA ALA A 22 -5.54 2.18 8.86
C ALA A 22 -5.22 2.66 10.29
N VAL A 23 -6.11 2.42 11.26
CA VAL A 23 -5.82 2.66 12.69
C VAL A 23 -4.70 1.74 13.18
N SER A 24 -4.70 0.46 12.82
CA SER A 24 -3.62 -0.47 13.18
C SER A 24 -2.28 -0.07 12.57
N VAL A 25 -2.27 0.48 11.34
CA VAL A 25 -1.07 1.07 10.73
C VAL A 25 -0.55 2.25 11.56
N ARG A 26 -1.45 3.13 12.03
CA ARG A 26 -1.08 4.29 12.84
C ARG A 26 -0.42 3.89 14.16
N THR A 27 -0.89 2.82 14.80
CA THR A 27 -0.39 2.38 16.12
C THR A 27 0.73 1.34 16.04
N ALA A 28 1.06 0.84 14.85
CA ALA A 28 2.16 -0.10 14.65
C ALA A 28 3.47 0.39 15.32
N PRO A 29 4.32 -0.50 15.86
CA PRO A 29 5.53 -0.11 16.57
C PRO A 29 6.68 0.22 15.61
N LYS A 30 6.82 1.50 15.21
CA LYS A 30 7.87 1.97 14.29
C LYS A 30 9.18 2.32 14.97
N THR A 31 10.24 2.34 14.19
CA THR A 31 11.60 2.74 14.58
C THR A 31 11.60 4.05 15.36
N ARG A 32 12.14 3.99 16.58
CA ARG A 32 12.25 5.13 17.52
C ARG A 32 10.92 5.81 17.88
N GLY A 33 9.79 5.12 17.70
CA GLY A 33 8.45 5.63 17.97
C GLY A 33 8.03 6.78 17.05
N LEU A 34 8.68 6.93 15.88
CA LEU A 34 8.42 8.02 14.95
C LEU A 34 7.68 7.53 13.72
N ASP A 35 6.57 8.16 13.40
CA ASP A 35 5.71 7.75 12.30
C ASP A 35 6.00 8.55 11.02
N SER A 36 6.37 7.84 9.96
CA SER A 36 6.48 8.39 8.59
C SER A 36 5.55 7.65 7.62
N ILE A 37 4.64 6.82 8.16
CA ILE A 37 3.69 6.05 7.38
C ILE A 37 2.48 6.94 7.06
N LYS A 38 1.99 6.81 5.83
CA LYS A 38 0.79 7.47 5.31
C LYS A 38 -0.17 6.40 4.81
N THR A 39 -1.47 6.62 5.00
CA THR A 39 -2.52 5.72 4.53
C THR A 39 -3.54 6.47 3.70
N LEU A 40 -4.09 5.83 2.67
CA LEU A 40 -5.21 6.35 1.87
C LEU A 40 -6.14 5.18 1.52
N ILE A 41 -7.45 5.39 1.64
CA ILE A 41 -8.47 4.39 1.32
C ILE A 41 -9.17 4.84 0.03
N LEU A 42 -9.18 3.99 -0.98
CA LEU A 42 -9.95 4.16 -2.21
C LEU A 42 -11.16 3.22 -2.14
N HIS A 43 -12.36 3.75 -2.30
CA HIS A 43 -13.60 2.96 -2.26
C HIS A 43 -14.62 3.37 -3.33
N GLU A 44 -14.33 4.43 -4.08
CA GLU A 44 -15.17 4.86 -5.20
C GLU A 44 -14.74 4.16 -6.49
N GLN A 45 -15.71 3.61 -7.22
CA GLN A 45 -15.44 2.83 -8.45
C GLN A 45 -14.59 3.61 -9.46
N LYS A 46 -14.81 4.93 -9.57
CA LYS A 46 -14.05 5.81 -10.47
C LYS A 46 -12.56 5.87 -10.08
N GLU A 47 -12.24 5.85 -8.80
CA GLU A 47 -10.85 5.90 -8.32
C GLU A 47 -10.16 4.54 -8.50
N LEU A 48 -10.89 3.46 -8.22
CA LEU A 48 -10.41 2.10 -8.46
C LEU A 48 -10.14 1.84 -9.95
N GLU A 49 -11.03 2.29 -10.84
CA GLU A 49 -10.82 2.17 -12.29
C GLU A 49 -9.62 3.01 -12.76
N LYS A 50 -9.48 4.24 -12.26
CA LYS A 50 -8.32 5.08 -12.58
C LYS A 50 -7.01 4.40 -12.17
N LEU A 51 -6.99 3.74 -11.00
CA LEU A 51 -5.84 2.99 -10.53
C LEU A 51 -5.56 1.76 -11.41
N ALA A 52 -6.59 0.97 -11.73
CA ALA A 52 -6.49 -0.21 -12.59
C ALA A 52 -5.98 0.15 -14.00
N ALA A 53 -6.56 1.17 -14.64
CA ALA A 53 -6.09 1.66 -15.94
C ALA A 53 -4.63 2.14 -15.90
N THR A 54 -4.20 2.73 -14.79
CA THR A 54 -2.79 3.11 -14.59
C THR A 54 -1.89 1.86 -14.49
N MET A 55 -2.36 0.79 -13.84
CA MET A 55 -1.62 -0.48 -13.76
C MET A 55 -1.47 -1.13 -15.15
N GLU A 56 -2.50 -1.06 -16.00
CA GLU A 56 -2.43 -1.53 -17.38
C GLU A 56 -1.47 -0.70 -18.24
N ALA A 57 -1.46 0.61 -18.04
CA ALA A 57 -0.48 1.48 -18.70
C ALA A 57 0.97 1.12 -18.32
N VAL A 58 1.21 0.81 -17.03
CA VAL A 58 2.52 0.33 -16.56
C VAL A 58 2.85 -1.04 -17.15
N TYR A 59 1.89 -1.95 -17.24
CA TYR A 59 2.07 -3.24 -17.92
C TYR A 59 2.52 -3.06 -19.38
N GLY A 60 1.95 -2.08 -20.09
CA GLY A 60 2.33 -1.74 -21.47
C GLY A 60 3.79 -1.29 -21.65
N GLU A 61 4.49 -0.90 -20.58
CA GLU A 61 5.91 -0.50 -20.64
C GLU A 61 6.84 -1.72 -20.85
N ASP A 62 6.49 -2.88 -20.30
CA ASP A 62 7.25 -4.15 -20.44
C ASP A 62 6.33 -5.36 -20.15
N PRO A 63 5.55 -5.82 -21.14
CA PRO A 63 4.54 -6.86 -20.92
C PRO A 63 5.08 -8.19 -20.40
N GLU A 64 6.28 -8.59 -20.84
CA GLU A 64 6.90 -9.86 -20.43
C GLU A 64 7.27 -9.84 -18.94
N ARG A 65 7.90 -8.75 -18.48
CA ARG A 65 8.33 -8.62 -17.09
C ARG A 65 7.20 -8.20 -16.15
N LEU A 66 6.23 -7.44 -16.65
CA LEU A 66 5.20 -6.79 -15.84
C LEU A 66 3.80 -7.41 -16.00
N ALA A 67 3.69 -8.62 -16.57
CA ALA A 67 2.41 -9.33 -16.74
C ALA A 67 1.52 -9.37 -15.48
N PHE A 68 2.12 -9.38 -14.29
CA PHE A 68 1.38 -9.36 -13.03
C PHE A 68 0.60 -8.05 -12.78
N PHE A 69 1.01 -6.92 -13.38
CA PHE A 69 0.26 -5.66 -13.29
C PHE A 69 -1.11 -5.77 -13.95
N HIS A 70 -1.20 -6.41 -15.13
CA HIS A 70 -2.47 -6.63 -15.82
C HIS A 70 -3.43 -7.44 -14.96
N ARG A 71 -2.99 -8.61 -14.47
CA ARG A 71 -3.81 -9.44 -13.58
C ARG A 71 -4.25 -8.69 -12.31
N ASN A 72 -3.33 -7.94 -11.71
CA ASN A 72 -3.66 -7.19 -10.49
C ASN A 72 -4.59 -5.99 -10.77
N ALA A 73 -4.62 -5.45 -11.99
CA ALA A 73 -5.61 -4.44 -12.36
C ALA A 73 -7.03 -5.02 -12.31
N ASP A 74 -7.21 -6.25 -12.78
CA ASP A 74 -8.49 -6.97 -12.68
C ASP A 74 -8.88 -7.25 -11.22
N ASP A 75 -7.91 -7.59 -10.37
CA ASP A 75 -8.12 -7.76 -8.92
C ASP A 75 -8.64 -6.45 -8.29
N VAL A 76 -8.04 -5.30 -8.66
CA VAL A 76 -8.47 -3.98 -8.18
C VAL A 76 -9.89 -3.64 -8.61
N ARG A 77 -10.27 -3.92 -9.87
CA ARG A 77 -11.63 -3.67 -10.37
C ARG A 77 -12.71 -4.48 -9.66
N LYS A 78 -12.35 -5.68 -9.18
CA LYS A 78 -13.24 -6.57 -8.43
C LYS A 78 -13.25 -6.28 -6.93
N SER A 79 -12.36 -5.42 -6.45
CA SER A 79 -12.26 -5.08 -5.03
C SER A 79 -13.24 -3.97 -4.68
N ALA A 80 -13.86 -4.06 -3.51
CA ALA A 80 -14.73 -2.98 -3.03
C ALA A 80 -13.93 -1.82 -2.43
N VAL A 81 -12.74 -2.11 -1.89
CA VAL A 81 -11.86 -1.13 -1.25
C VAL A 81 -10.40 -1.46 -1.55
N VAL A 82 -9.56 -0.44 -1.71
CA VAL A 82 -8.10 -0.57 -1.72
C VAL A 82 -7.52 0.34 -0.64
N LEU A 83 -6.77 -0.25 0.30
CA LEU A 83 -5.97 0.48 1.27
C LEU A 83 -4.54 0.65 0.73
N LEU A 84 -4.12 1.90 0.53
CA LEU A 84 -2.74 2.26 0.22
C LEU A 84 -1.99 2.58 1.50
N ILE A 85 -0.81 1.98 1.68
CA ILE A 85 0.08 2.24 2.81
C ILE A 85 1.45 2.62 2.25
N GLY A 86 1.92 3.82 2.56
CA GLY A 86 3.18 4.35 2.04
C GLY A 86 4.08 4.91 3.12
N VAL A 87 5.36 5.10 2.79
CA VAL A 87 6.38 5.64 3.70
C VAL A 87 7.26 6.66 2.98
N THR A 88 7.72 7.67 3.70
CA THR A 88 8.79 8.57 3.22
C THR A 88 10.17 8.02 3.59
N GLY A 89 11.13 8.17 2.70
CA GLY A 89 12.42 7.47 2.75
C GLY A 89 13.48 8.12 3.63
N GLU A 90 13.20 9.25 4.29
CA GLU A 90 14.19 9.95 5.12
C GLU A 90 14.56 9.16 6.38
N PRO A 91 15.81 9.17 6.85
CA PRO A 91 16.17 8.59 8.14
C PRO A 91 15.44 9.26 9.31
N LYS A 92 15.16 8.49 10.36
CA LYS A 92 14.57 9.01 11.60
C LYS A 92 15.61 9.80 12.41
N ARG A 93 15.18 10.91 13.03
CA ARG A 93 15.97 11.79 13.93
C ARG A 93 17.34 12.18 13.34
N MET A 94 17.33 13.08 12.37
CA MET A 94 18.56 13.53 11.69
C MET A 94 19.60 14.22 12.60
N ALA A 95 19.22 14.70 13.78
CA ALA A 95 20.18 15.23 14.76
C ALA A 95 21.08 14.13 15.38
N ASP A 96 20.61 12.88 15.37
CA ASP A 96 21.30 11.71 15.92
C ASP A 96 20.88 10.47 15.11
N PRO A 97 21.30 10.34 13.84
CA PRO A 97 20.81 9.27 12.97
C PRO A 97 21.52 7.93 13.27
N LEU A 98 20.82 6.82 13.02
CA LEU A 98 21.38 5.47 13.26
C LEU A 98 22.63 5.18 12.42
N ASN A 99 22.77 5.78 11.23
CA ASN A 99 23.92 5.60 10.34
C ASN A 99 24.29 4.14 10.08
N CYS A 100 23.30 3.24 9.91
CA CYS A 100 23.54 1.80 9.81
C CYS A 100 24.25 1.34 8.52
N GLY A 101 24.35 2.20 7.49
CA GLY A 101 25.02 1.88 6.23
C GLY A 101 24.27 0.95 5.26
N ALA A 102 23.14 0.34 5.68
CA ALA A 102 22.40 -0.63 4.86
C ALA A 102 21.86 -0.09 3.52
N CYS A 103 21.75 1.23 3.40
CA CYS A 103 21.37 1.93 2.17
C CYS A 103 22.55 2.20 1.22
N GLY A 104 23.75 1.75 1.57
CA GLY A 104 24.99 1.97 0.81
C GLY A 104 25.62 3.36 0.99
N MET A 105 25.13 4.16 1.94
CA MET A 105 25.62 5.51 2.25
C MET A 105 25.49 5.79 3.77
N ASP A 106 26.08 6.87 4.27
CA ASP A 106 25.72 7.42 5.59
C ASP A 106 24.39 8.23 5.54
N CYS A 107 23.75 8.46 6.69
CA CYS A 107 22.47 9.16 6.72
C CYS A 107 22.55 10.63 6.25
N PRO A 108 23.55 11.44 6.63
CA PRO A 108 23.71 12.79 6.10
C PRO A 108 23.84 12.86 4.58
N ALA A 109 24.62 11.95 3.97
CA ALA A 109 24.79 11.85 2.53
C ALA A 109 23.49 11.42 1.85
N MET A 110 22.76 10.45 2.42
CA MET A 110 21.45 10.05 1.91
C MET A 110 20.47 11.21 1.82
N VAL A 111 20.35 12.02 2.87
CA VAL A 111 19.39 13.13 2.89
C VAL A 111 19.74 14.21 1.87
N LYS A 112 21.03 14.41 1.60
CA LYS A 112 21.51 15.33 0.56
C LYS A 112 21.41 14.74 -0.85
N ALA A 113 21.36 13.42 -0.97
CA ALA A 113 21.31 12.75 -2.25
C ALA A 113 20.00 13.08 -2.97
N LYS A 114 20.10 13.41 -4.26
CA LYS A 114 18.93 13.65 -5.10
C LYS A 114 18.13 12.36 -5.23
N LYS A 115 16.85 12.41 -4.84
CA LYS A 115 15.92 11.32 -5.08
C LYS A 115 15.73 11.08 -6.59
N LYS A 116 15.94 9.84 -7.01
CA LYS A 116 15.64 9.31 -8.34
C LYS A 116 14.24 8.73 -8.33
N ASP A 117 13.38 9.27 -9.19
CA ASP A 117 12.00 8.82 -9.39
C ASP A 117 11.82 8.33 -10.84
N GLN A 118 12.65 7.35 -11.21
CA GLN A 118 12.70 6.79 -12.57
C GLN A 118 12.06 5.41 -12.67
N GLY A 119 11.66 4.84 -11.53
CA GLY A 119 11.00 3.55 -11.48
C GLY A 119 9.74 3.61 -10.63
N MET A 120 9.29 2.43 -10.23
CA MET A 120 8.07 2.26 -9.43
C MET A 120 8.23 2.70 -7.96
N MET A 121 9.46 2.91 -7.50
CA MET A 121 9.81 3.41 -6.17
C MET A 121 10.78 4.58 -6.30
N ARG A 122 10.78 5.48 -5.30
CA ARG A 122 11.70 6.62 -5.24
C ARG A 122 12.78 6.34 -4.22
N GLY A 123 14.03 6.44 -4.65
CA GLY A 123 15.21 6.23 -3.80
C GLY A 123 16.25 7.33 -4.00
N PRO A 124 17.30 7.41 -3.18
CA PRO A 124 17.63 6.49 -2.09
C PRO A 124 16.65 6.62 -0.91
N MET A 125 16.47 5.53 -0.17
CA MET A 125 15.60 5.49 1.00
C MET A 125 16.29 4.78 2.18
N CYS A 126 15.98 5.22 3.38
CA CYS A 126 16.45 4.63 4.62
C CYS A 126 15.89 3.21 4.77
N HIS A 127 16.76 2.24 5.00
CA HIS A 127 16.35 0.84 5.17
C HIS A 127 15.38 0.67 6.36
N MET A 128 15.53 1.47 7.42
CA MET A 128 14.61 1.47 8.56
C MET A 128 13.19 1.91 8.18
N GLN A 129 13.03 2.79 7.18
CA GLN A 129 11.70 3.18 6.69
C GLN A 129 11.03 2.03 5.93
N SER A 130 11.80 1.22 5.20
CA SER A 130 11.28 -0.01 4.58
C SER A 130 10.83 -1.03 5.63
N ILE A 131 11.58 -1.17 6.72
CA ILE A 131 11.21 -2.03 7.86
C ILE A 131 9.93 -1.50 8.54
N ASP A 132 9.87 -0.20 8.82
CA ASP A 132 8.67 0.44 9.41
C ASP A 132 7.43 0.23 8.54
N LEU A 133 7.57 0.30 7.21
CA LEU A 133 6.50 -0.03 6.29
C LEU A 133 6.08 -1.50 6.40
N GLY A 134 7.03 -2.43 6.49
CA GLY A 134 6.75 -3.85 6.71
C GLY A 134 5.98 -4.11 8.01
N ILE A 135 6.36 -3.46 9.11
CA ILE A 135 5.67 -3.56 10.40
C ILE A 135 4.23 -3.03 10.29
N ALA A 136 4.06 -1.87 9.63
CA ALA A 136 2.75 -1.27 9.38
C ALA A 136 1.86 -2.19 8.53
N LEU A 137 2.39 -2.72 7.43
CA LEU A 137 1.69 -3.66 6.56
C LEU A 137 1.27 -4.92 7.32
N GLY A 138 2.17 -5.52 8.09
CA GLY A 138 1.88 -6.68 8.94
C GLY A 138 0.74 -6.42 9.92
N SER A 139 0.73 -5.24 10.54
CA SER A 139 -0.34 -4.81 11.46
C SER A 139 -1.69 -4.65 10.74
N ALA A 140 -1.68 -4.10 9.52
CA ALA A 140 -2.87 -3.93 8.70
C ALA A 140 -3.48 -5.28 8.28
N VAL A 141 -2.67 -6.17 7.69
CA VAL A 141 -3.18 -7.46 7.18
C VAL A 141 -3.56 -8.42 8.31
N LYS A 142 -2.91 -8.32 9.49
CA LYS A 142 -3.37 -9.00 10.71
C LYS A 142 -4.77 -8.53 11.11
N THR A 143 -5.03 -7.22 11.05
CA THR A 143 -6.37 -6.68 11.36
C THR A 143 -7.42 -7.15 10.36
N ALA A 144 -7.08 -7.21 9.07
CA ALA A 144 -7.97 -7.80 8.07
C ALA A 144 -8.25 -9.28 8.38
N SER A 145 -7.23 -10.05 8.75
CA SER A 145 -7.37 -11.46 9.14
C SER A 145 -8.27 -11.64 10.36
N ASP A 146 -8.13 -10.80 11.39
CA ASP A 146 -9.00 -10.85 12.59
C ASP A 146 -10.48 -10.58 12.25
N LEU A 147 -10.72 -9.83 11.17
CA LEU A 147 -12.05 -9.47 10.67
C LEU A 147 -12.52 -10.37 9.50
N ASN A 148 -11.76 -11.41 9.16
CA ASN A 148 -12.03 -12.32 8.04
C ASN A 148 -12.21 -11.60 6.70
N ILE A 149 -11.43 -10.54 6.44
CA ILE A 149 -11.42 -9.81 5.17
C ILE A 149 -10.34 -10.37 4.26
N ASP A 150 -10.74 -10.85 3.09
CA ASP A 150 -9.82 -11.33 2.07
C ASP A 150 -8.98 -10.16 1.54
N ASN A 151 -7.67 -10.36 1.45
CA ASN A 151 -6.74 -9.31 1.06
C ASN A 151 -5.42 -9.86 0.51
N ARG A 152 -4.66 -9.01 -0.20
CA ARG A 152 -3.31 -9.35 -0.67
C ARG A 152 -2.41 -8.13 -0.80
N MET A 153 -1.22 -8.16 -0.20
CA MET A 153 -0.25 -7.06 -0.41
C MET A 153 0.26 -7.06 -1.85
N MET A 154 0.09 -5.94 -2.56
CA MET A 154 0.46 -5.79 -3.96
C MET A 154 1.34 -4.55 -4.17
N TYR A 155 2.57 -4.82 -4.61
CA TYR A 155 3.51 -3.79 -5.05
C TYR A 155 3.04 -3.05 -6.31
N SER A 156 2.38 -3.76 -7.24
CA SER A 156 1.85 -3.20 -8.49
C SER A 156 0.85 -2.07 -8.26
N ILE A 157 -0.06 -2.23 -7.29
CA ILE A 157 -1.01 -1.20 -6.88
C ILE A 157 -0.27 0.04 -6.38
N GLY A 158 0.72 -0.15 -5.50
CA GLY A 158 1.48 0.95 -4.93
C GLY A 158 2.32 1.72 -5.96
N ALA A 159 2.92 1.00 -6.91
CA ALA A 159 3.65 1.56 -8.05
C ALA A 159 2.74 2.47 -8.91
N ALA A 160 1.54 1.98 -9.26
CA ALA A 160 0.57 2.76 -10.01
C ALA A 160 0.10 3.98 -9.20
N ALA A 161 -0.20 3.82 -7.91
CA ALA A 161 -0.61 4.92 -7.03
C ALA A 161 0.45 6.04 -6.95
N ARG A 162 1.75 5.69 -6.94
CA ARG A 162 2.85 6.66 -7.03
C ARG A 162 2.88 7.38 -8.37
N ARG A 163 2.70 6.66 -9.49
CA ARG A 163 2.69 7.20 -10.86
C ARG A 163 1.68 8.34 -11.02
N ILE A 164 0.49 8.15 -10.48
CA ILE A 164 -0.60 9.15 -10.50
C ILE A 164 -0.64 10.05 -9.25
N LYS A 165 0.40 10.00 -8.41
CA LYS A 165 0.61 10.88 -7.24
C LYS A 165 -0.56 10.90 -6.25
N LEU A 166 -1.19 9.75 -6.01
CA LEU A 166 -2.29 9.65 -5.02
C LEU A 166 -1.84 9.94 -3.59
N MET A 167 -0.56 9.72 -3.29
CA MET A 167 0.01 9.94 -1.96
C MET A 167 1.47 10.34 -2.10
N ASP A 168 1.89 11.34 -1.34
CA ASP A 168 3.29 11.73 -1.25
C ASP A 168 4.06 10.71 -0.40
N ALA A 169 4.58 9.67 -1.05
CA ALA A 169 5.40 8.64 -0.45
C ALA A 169 6.47 8.16 -1.43
N ASP A 170 7.59 7.68 -0.88
CA ASP A 170 8.71 7.13 -1.64
C ASP A 170 8.45 5.69 -2.09
N LEU A 171 7.77 4.94 -1.22
CA LEU A 171 7.31 3.58 -1.43
C LEU A 171 5.87 3.48 -0.95
N ILE A 172 5.02 2.88 -1.76
CA ILE A 172 3.62 2.55 -1.44
C ILE A 172 3.42 1.07 -1.72
N ILE A 173 2.64 0.40 -0.88
CA ILE A 173 2.07 -0.92 -1.13
C ILE A 173 0.55 -0.78 -1.05
N GLY A 174 -0.15 -1.38 -1.99
CA GLY A 174 -1.61 -1.45 -1.97
C GLY A 174 -2.10 -2.77 -1.41
N VAL A 175 -3.24 -2.72 -0.71
CA VAL A 175 -3.94 -3.87 -0.14
C VAL A 175 -5.39 -3.77 -0.61
N PRO A 176 -5.76 -4.45 -1.71
CA PRO A 176 -7.15 -4.60 -2.11
C PRO A 176 -7.87 -5.50 -1.11
N LEU A 177 -9.13 -5.20 -0.86
CA LEU A 177 -9.99 -5.88 0.09
C LEU A 177 -11.24 -6.45 -0.60
N SER A 178 -11.61 -7.67 -0.22
CA SER A 178 -12.86 -8.31 -0.63
C SER A 178 -13.60 -8.92 0.56
N VAL A 179 -14.91 -8.97 0.44
CA VAL A 179 -15.85 -9.69 1.32
C VAL A 179 -16.77 -10.61 0.52
N THR A 180 -16.42 -10.91 -0.73
CA THR A 180 -17.19 -11.79 -1.60
C THR A 180 -17.14 -13.24 -1.13
N GLY A 181 -18.20 -14.01 -1.32
CA GLY A 181 -18.27 -15.41 -0.89
C GLY A 181 -17.20 -16.35 -1.49
N LYS A 182 -16.54 -15.95 -2.58
CA LYS A 182 -15.30 -16.57 -3.09
C LYS A 182 -14.22 -15.50 -3.11
N ASP A 183 -13.06 -15.78 -2.52
CA ASP A 183 -11.90 -14.89 -2.56
C ASP A 183 -11.49 -14.63 -4.03
N PRO A 184 -11.53 -13.37 -4.52
CA PRO A 184 -11.23 -13.05 -5.90
C PRO A 184 -9.72 -13.09 -6.20
N TYR A 185 -8.85 -13.10 -5.18
CA TYR A 185 -7.41 -13.02 -5.32
C TYR A 185 -6.74 -14.39 -5.52
N PHE A 186 -7.47 -15.49 -5.31
CA PHE A 186 -7.03 -16.86 -5.59
C PHE A 186 -7.69 -17.39 -6.87
N THR A 187 -7.12 -17.04 -8.03
CA THR A 187 -7.54 -17.56 -9.35
C THR A 187 -6.51 -18.54 -9.92
N GLY A 188 -6.96 -19.75 -10.26
CA GLY A 188 -6.11 -20.87 -10.68
C GLY A 188 -6.60 -22.27 -10.25
N ARG A 189 -7.83 -22.38 -9.75
CA ARG A 189 -8.53 -23.64 -9.48
C ARG A 189 -9.95 -23.56 -10.01
#